data_AF-A0A8D0EXL9-F1
#
_entry.id   AF-A0A8D0EXL9-F1
#
_cell.length_a   1.000
_cell.length_b   1.000
_cell.length_c   1.000
_cell.angle_alpha   90.00
_cell.angle_beta   90.00
_cell.angle_gamma   90.00
#
_symmetry.space_group_name_H-M   'P 1'
#
loop_
_entity.id
_entity.type
_entity.pdbx_description
1 polymer ?
#
loop_
_entity_poly.entity_id
_entity_poly.type
_entity_poly.pdbx_seq_one_letter_code
_entity_poly.pdbx_strand_id
1 'polypeptide(L)'
;MASLVKKIISTAKGPAAVGPYSQAVLVDRTMYIAGQIGIEPSTGQLVSGGAKEEAKQALKNMGEILKAAGCDYGNVFKTNFPARAAYQVAALPKGARVEIEAIAIQGPLQDASA
;
A
#
# COMPACT_ATOMS: atom_id res chain seq x y z
N MET A 1 -25.85 13.48 -12.87
CA MET A 1 -24.82 12.41 -12.91
C MET A 1 -24.91 11.61 -11.63
N ALA A 2 -24.76 10.28 -11.67
CA ALA A 2 -24.67 9.49 -10.45
C ALA A 2 -23.39 9.85 -9.69
N SER A 3 -23.47 10.01 -8.37
CA SER A 3 -22.32 10.33 -7.52
C SER A 3 -21.51 9.08 -7.21
N LEU A 4 -20.17 9.17 -7.30
CA LEU A 4 -19.27 8.13 -6.81
C LEU A 4 -19.03 8.29 -5.30
N VAL A 5 -18.89 7.17 -4.61
CA VAL A 5 -18.50 7.15 -3.18
C VAL A 5 -16.98 7.19 -3.09
N LYS A 6 -16.45 8.19 -2.36
CA LYS A 6 -15.06 8.26 -1.93
C LYS A 6 -14.95 7.76 -0.50
N LYS A 7 -14.13 6.76 -0.24
CA LYS A 7 -13.83 6.24 1.10
C LYS A 7 -12.35 6.46 1.43
N ILE A 8 -12.10 7.06 2.59
CA ILE A 8 -10.76 7.14 3.17
C ILE A 8 -10.49 5.83 3.90
N ILE A 9 -9.38 5.17 3.56
CA ILE A 9 -8.96 3.94 4.21
C ILE A 9 -7.97 4.31 5.31
N SER A 10 -8.24 3.80 6.51
CA SER A 10 -7.42 4.02 7.70
C SER A 10 -7.45 2.77 8.59
N THR A 11 -6.30 2.36 9.10
CA THR A 11 -6.13 1.24 10.04
C THR A 11 -5.01 1.54 11.03
N ALA A 12 -5.23 1.16 12.29
CA ALA A 12 -4.21 1.24 13.35
C ALA A 12 -3.11 0.17 13.20
N LYS A 13 -3.31 -0.83 12.34
CA LYS A 13 -2.33 -1.89 12.05
C LYS A 13 -1.32 -1.49 10.97
N GLY A 14 -1.55 -0.37 10.30
CA GLY A 14 -0.59 0.26 9.40
C GLY A 14 0.02 1.52 10.05
N PRO A 15 1.11 2.06 9.49
CA PRO A 15 1.72 3.28 10.01
C PRO A 15 0.75 4.46 9.90
N ALA A 16 0.62 5.24 10.96
CA ALA A 16 -0.20 6.44 10.95
C ALA A 16 0.25 7.41 9.85
N ALA A 17 -0.69 8.09 9.21
CA ALA A 17 -0.37 9.18 8.32
C ALA A 17 0.19 10.36 9.15
N VAL A 18 1.45 10.73 8.92
CA VAL A 18 2.15 11.78 9.68
C VAL A 18 2.15 13.12 8.94
N GLY A 19 1.28 13.28 7.95
CA GLY A 19 1.15 14.48 7.11
C GLY A 19 -0.23 14.58 6.45
N PRO A 20 -0.46 15.56 5.55
CA PRO A 20 -1.75 15.81 4.92
C PRO A 20 -2.07 14.80 3.80
N TYR A 21 -2.00 13.50 4.11
CA TYR A 21 -2.32 12.40 3.19
C TYR A 21 -3.10 11.30 3.92
N SER A 22 -3.73 10.41 3.15
CA SER A 22 -4.43 9.23 3.66
C SER A 22 -3.60 7.97 3.40
N GLN A 23 -3.74 6.92 4.23
CA GLN A 23 -3.07 5.64 3.97
C GLN A 23 -3.48 5.06 2.60
N ALA A 24 -4.78 5.12 2.29
CA ALA A 24 -5.29 4.94 0.94
C ALA A 24 -6.62 5.68 0.73
N VAL A 25 -6.98 5.89 -0.53
CA VAL A 25 -8.27 6.44 -0.95
C VAL A 25 -8.91 5.48 -1.95
N LEU A 26 -10.14 5.06 -1.67
CA LEU A 26 -10.95 4.22 -2.54
C LEU A 26 -12.03 5.08 -3.20
N VAL A 27 -12.11 5.04 -4.53
CA VAL A 27 -13.18 5.68 -5.32
C VAL A 27 -13.76 4.64 -6.27
N ASP A 28 -15.06 4.39 -6.16
CA ASP A 28 -15.71 3.25 -6.80
C ASP A 28 -14.98 1.94 -6.43
N ARG A 29 -14.27 1.33 -7.38
CA ARG A 29 -13.47 0.11 -7.15
C ARG A 29 -11.96 0.35 -7.18
N THR A 30 -11.50 1.55 -7.52
CA THR A 30 -10.06 1.83 -7.64
C THR A 30 -9.54 2.37 -6.32
N MET A 31 -8.52 1.71 -5.77
CA MET A 31 -7.85 2.13 -4.56
C MET A 31 -6.44 2.62 -4.88
N TYR A 32 -6.15 3.85 -4.44
CA TYR A 32 -4.84 4.47 -4.49
C TYR A 32 -4.19 4.37 -3.11
N ILE A 33 -3.08 3.65 -3.00
CA ILE A 33 -2.37 3.40 -1.76
C ILE A 33 -1.12 4.28 -1.73
N ALA A 34 -0.94 5.04 -0.65
CA ALA A 34 0.23 5.91 -0.48
C ALA A 34 1.52 5.09 -0.43
N GLY A 35 2.66 5.75 -0.66
CA GLY A 35 3.98 5.15 -0.53
C GLY A 35 4.21 4.56 0.86
N GLN A 36 4.53 3.27 0.91
CA GLN A 36 4.82 2.54 2.13
C GLN A 36 6.33 2.39 2.31
N ILE A 37 6.85 2.96 3.39
CA ILE A 37 8.21 2.69 3.89
C ILE A 37 8.18 1.67 5.02
N GLY A 38 9.36 1.14 5.39
CA GLY A 38 9.53 0.10 6.39
C GLY A 38 9.31 0.52 7.85
N ILE A 39 8.26 1.29 8.15
CA ILE A 39 7.93 1.72 9.52
C ILE A 39 7.22 0.59 10.27
N GLU A 40 7.65 0.32 11.50
CA GLU A 40 6.91 -0.49 12.47
C GLU A 40 5.75 0.34 13.07
N PRO A 41 4.48 -0.04 12.86
CA PRO A 41 3.32 0.75 13.30
C PRO A 41 3.29 1.05 14.80
N SER A 42 3.78 0.12 15.63
CA SER A 42 3.77 0.29 17.08
C SER A 42 4.76 1.35 17.59
N THR A 43 5.86 1.59 16.86
CA THR A 43 6.93 2.51 17.27
C THR A 43 6.99 3.78 16.41
N GLY A 44 6.46 3.75 15.19
CA GLY A 44 6.59 4.84 14.23
C GLY A 44 8.00 5.00 13.64
N GLN A 45 8.90 4.05 13.90
CA GLN A 45 10.30 4.05 13.46
C GLN A 45 10.55 3.05 12.32
N LEU A 46 11.58 3.29 11.53
CA LEU A 46 12.04 2.32 10.53
C LEU A 46 12.57 1.07 11.23
N VAL A 47 12.24 -0.11 10.69
CA VAL A 47 12.82 -1.37 11.16
C VAL A 47 14.32 -1.41 10.88
N SER A 48 15.08 -2.00 11.80
CA SER A 48 16.51 -2.28 11.61
C SER A 48 16.72 -3.40 10.58
N GLY A 49 17.93 -3.48 10.00
CA GLY A 49 18.30 -4.54 9.05
C GLY A 49 18.35 -4.10 7.58
N GLY A 50 18.08 -2.81 7.32
CA GLY A 50 18.23 -2.17 6.02
C GLY A 50 17.17 -2.58 5.01
N ALA A 51 17.49 -2.40 3.72
CA ALA A 51 16.52 -2.44 2.62
C ALA A 51 15.63 -3.69 2.58
N LYS A 52 16.19 -4.86 2.89
CA LYS A 52 15.43 -6.13 2.87
C LYS A 52 14.35 -6.17 3.95
N GLU A 53 14.70 -5.77 5.17
CA GLU A 53 13.74 -5.79 6.28
C GLU A 53 12.73 -4.64 6.15
N GLU A 54 13.19 -3.47 5.67
CA GLU A 54 12.29 -2.36 5.34
C GLU A 54 11.29 -2.74 4.23
N ALA A 55 11.71 -3.47 3.19
CA ALA A 55 10.82 -3.93 2.13
C ALA A 55 9.74 -4.88 2.66
N LYS A 56 10.11 -5.84 3.52
CA LYS A 56 9.15 -6.74 4.16
C LYS A 56 8.14 -5.97 5.01
N GLN A 57 8.61 -4.99 5.78
CA GLN A 57 7.74 -4.18 6.63
C GLN A 57 6.83 -3.27 5.80
N ALA A 58 7.34 -2.64 4.73
CA ALA A 58 6.56 -1.83 3.80
C ALA A 58 5.42 -2.65 3.17
N LEU A 59 5.72 -3.89 2.74
CA LEU A 59 4.70 -4.82 2.25
C LEU A 59 3.74 -5.24 3.38
N LYS A 60 4.22 -5.53 4.59
CA LYS A 60 3.30 -5.85 5.71
C LYS A 60 2.31 -4.70 5.96
N ASN A 61 2.81 -3.46 5.96
CA ASN A 61 2.00 -2.26 6.11
C ASN A 61 0.96 -2.11 4.99
N MET A 62 1.38 -2.29 3.73
CA MET A 62 0.48 -2.29 2.57
C MET A 62 -0.62 -3.36 2.70
N GLY A 63 -0.26 -4.56 3.17
CA GLY A 63 -1.19 -5.66 3.41
C GLY A 63 -2.28 -5.32 4.42
N GLU A 64 -1.93 -4.64 5.51
CA GLU A 64 -2.91 -4.18 6.51
C GLU A 64 -3.84 -3.08 5.96
N ILE A 65 -3.35 -2.20 5.07
CA ILE A 65 -4.16 -1.19 4.38
C ILE A 65 -5.12 -1.86 3.38
N LEU A 66 -4.64 -2.81 2.58
CA LEU A 66 -5.46 -3.63 1.69
C LEU A 66 -6.59 -4.31 2.49
N LYS A 67 -6.24 -4.95 3.61
CA LYS A 67 -7.19 -5.63 4.50
C LYS A 67 -8.25 -4.68 5.06
N ALA A 68 -7.89 -3.45 5.41
CA ALA A 68 -8.84 -2.43 5.86
C ALA A 68 -9.85 -2.01 4.78
N ALA A 69 -9.49 -2.19 3.50
CA ALA A 69 -10.39 -2.01 2.35
C ALA A 69 -11.12 -3.31 1.93
N GLY A 70 -11.00 -4.40 2.69
CA GLY A 70 -11.57 -5.70 2.32
C GLY A 70 -10.88 -6.34 1.11
N CYS A 71 -9.63 -5.95 0.85
CA CYS A 71 -8.79 -6.50 -0.21
C CYS A 71 -7.64 -7.31 0.40
N ASP A 72 -6.97 -8.09 -0.43
CA ASP A 72 -5.70 -8.71 -0.11
C ASP A 72 -4.69 -8.51 -1.24
N TYR A 73 -3.57 -9.22 -1.16
CA TYR A 73 -2.60 -9.21 -2.22
C TYR A 73 -3.09 -9.87 -3.51
N GLY A 74 -4.07 -10.77 -3.48
CA GLY A 74 -4.72 -11.28 -4.68
C GLY A 74 -5.43 -10.18 -5.48
N ASN A 75 -5.96 -9.14 -4.83
CA ASN A 75 -6.46 -7.94 -5.52
C ASN A 75 -5.36 -7.15 -6.27
N VAL A 76 -4.11 -7.55 -6.11
CA VAL A 76 -2.91 -6.99 -6.77
C VAL A 76 -2.14 -8.06 -7.58
N PHE A 77 -2.21 -9.35 -7.20
CA PHE A 77 -1.26 -10.41 -7.56
C PHE A 77 -1.87 -11.81 -7.86
N LYS A 78 -3.19 -11.96 -8.09
CA LYS A 78 -3.85 -13.29 -8.04
C LYS A 78 -3.20 -14.36 -8.94
N THR A 79 -3.01 -14.08 -10.22
CA THR A 79 -2.40 -15.03 -11.18
C THR A 79 -1.38 -14.33 -12.07
N ASN A 80 -1.59 -13.04 -12.34
CA ASN A 80 -0.67 -12.17 -13.04
C ASN A 80 -0.06 -11.17 -12.06
N PHE A 81 1.28 -11.06 -12.06
CA PHE A 81 1.97 -10.02 -11.29
C PHE A 81 1.59 -8.62 -11.81
N PRO A 82 1.53 -7.59 -10.94
CA PRO A 82 1.18 -6.25 -11.35
C PRO A 82 2.24 -5.66 -12.28
N ALA A 83 1.82 -4.71 -13.10
CA ALA A 83 2.76 -3.80 -13.75
C ALA A 83 3.64 -3.11 -12.70
N ARG A 84 4.89 -2.81 -13.06
CA ARG A 84 5.86 -2.25 -12.10
C ARG A 84 6.82 -1.28 -12.78
N ALA A 85 7.02 -0.14 -12.14
CA ALA A 85 8.18 0.72 -12.33
C ALA A 85 9.11 0.55 -11.12
N ALA A 86 10.42 0.50 -11.37
CA ALA A 86 11.43 0.42 -10.31
C ALA A 86 12.65 1.24 -10.74
N TYR A 87 13.04 2.20 -9.91
CA TYR A 87 14.15 3.09 -10.15
C TYR A 87 14.69 3.59 -8.80
N GLN A 88 15.93 4.04 -8.80
CA GLN A 88 16.53 4.67 -7.63
C GLN A 88 16.19 6.16 -7.61
N VAL A 89 15.90 6.69 -6.42
CA VAL A 89 15.70 8.13 -6.17
C VAL A 89 16.83 8.70 -5.33
N ALA A 90 16.95 10.03 -5.27
CA ALA A 90 17.99 10.70 -4.50
C ALA A 90 17.85 10.49 -2.99
N ALA A 91 16.62 10.53 -2.46
CA ALA A 91 16.32 10.32 -1.05
C ALA A 91 14.85 9.90 -0.88
N LEU A 92 14.58 9.21 0.23
CA LEU A 92 13.24 8.84 0.68
C LEU A 92 12.96 9.42 2.08
N PRO A 93 11.68 9.57 2.47
CA PRO A 93 11.31 10.04 3.81
C PRO A 93 11.98 9.23 4.92
N LYS A 94 12.39 9.93 5.99
CA LYS A 94 13.10 9.35 7.15
C LYS A 94 14.40 8.60 6.82
N GLY A 95 14.95 8.76 5.61
CA GLY A 95 16.15 8.03 5.18
C GLY A 95 15.88 6.55 4.89
N ALA A 96 14.63 6.19 4.60
CA ALA A 96 14.26 4.83 4.19
C ALA A 96 15.06 4.39 2.95
N ARG A 97 15.23 3.08 2.80
CA ARG A 97 15.94 2.46 1.67
C ARG A 97 15.00 2.01 0.56
N VAL A 98 13.72 1.90 0.86
CA VAL A 98 12.68 1.51 -0.10
C VAL A 98 11.35 2.15 0.27
N GLU A 99 10.60 2.54 -0.76
CA GLU A 99 9.22 2.98 -0.66
C GLU A 99 8.42 2.27 -1.76
N ILE A 100 7.22 1.79 -1.42
CA ILE A 100 6.35 1.04 -2.34
C ILE A 100 4.97 1.66 -2.34
N GLU A 101 4.56 2.23 -3.47
CA GLU A 101 3.18 2.65 -3.73
C GLU A 101 2.44 1.60 -4.55
N ALA A 102 1.10 1.64 -4.55
CA ALA A 102 0.30 0.70 -5.31
C ALA A 102 -1.07 1.26 -5.71
N ILE A 103 -1.60 0.70 -6.80
CA ILE A 103 -2.99 0.81 -7.19
C ILE A 103 -3.60 -0.58 -7.13
N ALA A 104 -4.77 -0.72 -6.51
CA ALA A 104 -5.48 -1.99 -6.40
C ALA A 104 -6.95 -1.85 -6.79
N ILE A 105 -7.58 -2.95 -7.20
CA ILE A 105 -8.99 -2.99 -7.58
C ILE A 105 -9.79 -3.83 -6.57
N GLN A 106 -10.81 -3.21 -5.99
CA GLN A 106 -11.73 -3.86 -5.05
C GLN A 106 -12.75 -4.74 -5.77
N GLY A 107 -12.98 -5.94 -5.22
CA GLY A 107 -14.05 -6.85 -5.65
C GLY A 107 -13.53 -8.22 -6.10
N PRO A 108 -14.43 -9.13 -6.50
CA PRO A 108 -14.02 -10.37 -7.13
C PRO A 108 -13.32 -10.02 -8.45
N LEU A 109 -12.05 -10.40 -8.56
CA LEU A 109 -11.28 -10.33 -9.80
C LEU A 109 -11.23 -11.72 -10.42
N GLN A 110 -11.53 -11.77 -11.72
CA GLN A 110 -11.39 -12.95 -12.56
C GLN A 110 -10.35 -12.64 -13.62
N ASP A 111 -9.25 -13.40 -13.61
CA ASP A 111 -8.29 -13.35 -14.70
C ASP A 111 -8.93 -13.96 -15.96
N ALA A 112 -8.69 -13.34 -17.12
CA ALA A 112 -9.37 -13.69 -18.38
C ALA A 112 -8.99 -15.08 -18.94
N SER A 113 -8.06 -15.80 -18.31
CA SER A 113 -7.65 -17.16 -18.65
C SER A 113 -6.80 -17.74 -17.51
N ALA A 114 -7.39 -18.58 -16.68
CA ALA A 114 -6.69 -19.51 -15.80
C ALA A 114 -7.17 -20.93 -16.13
#